data_AF-A0A259LKK5-F1
#
_entry.id   AF-A0A259LKK5-F1
#
_cell.length_a   1.000
_cell.length_b   1.000
_cell.length_c   1.000
_cell.angle_alpha   90.00
_cell.angle_beta   90.00
_cell.angle_gamma   90.00
#
_symmetry.space_group_name_H-M   'P 1'
#
loop_
_entity.id
_entity.type
_entity.pdbx_description
1 polymer ?
#
loop_
_entity_poly.entity_id
_entity_poly.type
_entity_poly.pdbx_seq_one_letter_code
_entity_poly.pdbx_strand_id
1 'polypeptide(L)'
;MSPEPKPITFPAGLPVSDRVDDIRAAIEKHQVVIIAGETGSGKTTQIPKICLAMGRGDGALIGHTQPRRIAARSVAARIAEELGETTGQRIGY
;
A
#
# COMPACT_ATOMS: atom_id res chain seq x y z
N MET A 1 22.71 9.64 9.84
CA MET A 1 21.91 8.52 10.36
C MET A 1 20.49 8.77 9.87
N SER A 2 20.05 8.05 8.85
CA SER A 2 18.67 8.19 8.37
C SER A 2 17.73 7.73 9.50
N PRO A 3 16.65 8.46 9.79
CA PRO A 3 15.71 8.04 10.83
C PRO A 3 15.17 6.65 10.48
N GLU A 4 15.00 5.80 11.50
CA GLU A 4 14.32 4.52 11.32
C GLU A 4 12.92 4.77 10.74
N PRO A 5 12.49 3.98 9.73
CA PRO A 5 11.19 4.17 9.12
C PRO A 5 10.09 3.97 10.16
N LYS A 6 9.15 4.92 10.24
CA LYS A 6 7.98 4.80 11.11
C LYS A 6 7.21 3.50 10.81
N PRO A 7 6.64 2.84 11.83
CA PRO A 7 5.80 1.67 11.63
C PRO A 7 4.64 1.99 10.68
N ILE A 8 4.40 1.11 9.71
CA ILE A 8 3.28 1.28 8.78
C ILE A 8 1.98 0.93 9.52
N THR A 9 1.09 1.91 9.62
CA THR A 9 -0.21 1.75 10.28
C THR A 9 -1.35 1.71 9.27
N PHE A 10 -2.42 1.00 9.62
CA PHE A 10 -3.64 0.88 8.82
C PHE A 10 -4.79 1.59 9.54
N PRO A 11 -5.52 2.49 8.87
CA PRO A 11 -6.64 3.20 9.49
C PRO A 11 -7.79 2.24 9.78
N ALA A 12 -8.42 2.38 10.95
CA ALA A 12 -9.60 1.61 11.32
C ALA A 12 -10.80 1.95 10.42
N GLY A 13 -11.73 1.01 10.25
CA GLY A 13 -12.99 1.23 9.53
C GLY A 13 -12.92 1.06 8.00
N LEU A 14 -11.78 0.63 7.47
CA LEU A 14 -11.68 0.17 6.08
C LEU A 14 -11.71 -1.37 6.05
N PRO A 15 -12.57 -2.00 5.22
CA PRO A 15 -12.63 -3.46 5.12
C PRO A 15 -11.28 -4.13 4.83
N VAL A 16 -10.40 -3.47 4.06
CA VAL A 16 -9.04 -3.99 3.79
C VAL A 16 -8.13 -3.88 5.01
N SER A 17 -8.26 -2.84 5.83
CA SER A 17 -7.49 -2.70 7.09
C SER A 17 -7.85 -3.81 8.09
N ASP A 18 -9.12 -4.21 8.12
CA ASP A 18 -9.61 -5.29 9.00
C ASP A 18 -9.21 -6.70 8.53
N ARG A 19 -8.50 -6.79 7.39
CA ARG A 19 -8.10 -8.04 6.73
C ARG A 19 -6.61 -8.07 6.39
N VAL A 20 -5.80 -7.24 7.05
CA VAL A 20 -4.35 -7.13 6.78
C VAL A 20 -3.66 -8.49 6.90
N ASP A 21 -3.95 -9.25 7.95
CA ASP A 21 -3.29 -10.53 8.20
C ASP A 21 -3.69 -11.61 7.17
N ASP A 22 -4.98 -11.66 6.81
CA ASP A 22 -5.49 -12.57 5.77
C ASP A 22 -4.84 -12.27 4.41
N ILE A 23 -4.72 -10.99 4.06
CA ILE A 23 -4.09 -10.54 2.81
C ILE A 23 -2.59 -10.86 2.82
N ARG A 24 -1.88 -10.62 3.94
CA ARG A 24 -0.47 -10.97 4.10
C ARG A 24 -0.25 -12.46 3.87
N ALA A 25 -1.04 -13.30 4.55
CA ALA A 25 -0.96 -14.75 4.44
C ALA A 25 -1.23 -15.23 2.99
N ALA A 26 -2.20 -14.63 2.30
CA ALA A 26 -2.48 -14.95 0.91
C ALA A 26 -1.31 -14.60 -0.02
N ILE A 27 -0.70 -13.42 0.16
CA ILE A 27 0.46 -12.95 -0.65
C ILE A 27 1.72 -13.78 -0.37
N GLU A 28 1.91 -14.27 0.86
CA GLU A 28 3.03 -15.18 1.19
C GLU A 28 2.87 -16.55 0.54
N LYS A 29 1.66 -17.10 0.57
CA LYS A 29 1.38 -18.45 0.11
C LYS A 29 1.23 -18.56 -1.41
N HIS A 30 0.86 -17.48 -2.08
CA HIS A 30 0.50 -17.52 -3.50
C HIS A 30 1.24 -16.46 -4.31
N GLN A 31 1.83 -16.87 -5.43
CA GLN A 31 2.50 -15.96 -6.37
C GLN A 31 1.52 -14.93 -6.98
N VAL A 32 0.25 -15.32 -7.14
CA VAL A 32 -0.81 -14.46 -7.67
C VAL A 32 -2.01 -14.51 -6.74
N VAL A 33 -2.50 -13.33 -6.34
CA VAL A 33 -3.68 -13.17 -5.47
C VAL A 33 -4.65 -12.21 -6.13
N ILE A 34 -5.93 -12.60 -6.19
CA ILE A 34 -7.02 -11.73 -6.65
C ILE A 34 -7.73 -11.19 -5.42
N ILE A 35 -7.67 -9.88 -5.20
CA ILE A 35 -8.34 -9.21 -4.09
C ILE A 35 -9.54 -8.45 -4.63
N ALA A 36 -10.74 -8.98 -4.36
CA ALA A 36 -12.00 -8.34 -4.71
C ALA A 36 -12.59 -7.58 -3.51
N GLY A 37 -13.31 -6.49 -3.79
CA GLY A 37 -14.04 -5.72 -2.79
C GLY A 37 -14.69 -4.50 -3.41
N GLU A 38 -15.69 -3.94 -2.74
CA GLU A 38 -16.44 -2.78 -3.23
C GLU A 38 -15.59 -1.50 -3.35
N THR A 39 -16.03 -0.54 -4.15
CA THR A 39 -15.42 0.80 -4.19
C THR A 39 -15.46 1.42 -2.79
N GLY A 40 -14.37 2.06 -2.37
CA GLY A 40 -14.25 2.63 -1.02
C GLY A 40 -13.73 1.65 0.04
N SER A 41 -13.53 0.37 -0.28
CA SER A 41 -13.05 -0.62 0.70
C SER A 41 -11.59 -0.44 1.14
N GLY A 42 -10.85 0.53 0.58
CA GLY A 42 -9.44 0.79 0.90
C GLY A 42 -8.42 0.03 0.04
N LYS A 43 -8.83 -0.76 -0.97
CA LYS A 43 -7.90 -1.58 -1.79
C LYS A 43 -6.71 -0.79 -2.34
N THR A 44 -7.00 0.29 -3.05
CA THR A 44 -6.02 1.08 -3.79
C THR A 44 -5.00 1.78 -2.89
N THR A 45 -5.38 2.13 -1.65
CA THR A 45 -4.49 2.83 -0.71
C THR A 45 -3.79 1.88 0.25
N GLN A 46 -4.46 0.80 0.70
CA GLN A 46 -3.93 -0.06 1.76
C GLN A 46 -3.13 -1.27 1.24
N ILE A 47 -3.48 -1.88 0.11
CA ILE A 47 -2.75 -3.06 -0.40
C ILE A 47 -1.25 -2.75 -0.66
N PRO A 48 -0.88 -1.63 -1.31
CA PRO A 48 0.53 -1.28 -1.47
C PRO A 48 1.27 -1.10 -0.13
N LYS A 49 0.60 -0.54 0.88
CA LYS A 49 1.14 -0.39 2.24
C LYS A 49 1.34 -1.75 2.93
N ILE A 50 0.43 -2.71 2.73
CA ILE A 50 0.59 -4.09 3.21
C ILE A 50 1.83 -4.71 2.57
N CYS A 51 1.98 -4.62 1.25
CA CYS A 51 3.16 -5.13 0.54
C CYS A 51 4.45 -4.47 1.04
N LEU A 52 4.44 -3.16 1.28
CA LEU A 52 5.58 -2.42 1.84
C LEU A 52 5.92 -2.89 3.26
N ALA A 53 4.91 -3.11 4.11
CA ALA A 53 5.09 -3.63 5.47
C ALA A 53 5.62 -5.07 5.50
N MET A 54 5.44 -5.83 4.41
CA MET A 54 6.02 -7.16 4.22
C MET A 54 7.46 -7.13 3.67
N GLY A 55 8.07 -5.95 3.52
CA GLY A 55 9.42 -5.81 2.96
C GLY A 55 9.52 -6.04 1.45
N ARG A 56 8.40 -6.07 0.71
CA ARG A 56 8.41 -6.29 -0.75
C ARG A 56 9.06 -5.12 -1.53
N GLY A 57 9.26 -3.98 -0.89
CA GLY A 57 9.98 -2.82 -1.44
C GLY A 57 11.45 -2.73 -1.00
N ASP A 58 11.95 -3.69 -0.22
CA ASP A 58 13.32 -3.64 0.28
C ASP A 58 14.29 -4.07 -0.83
N GLY A 59 15.08 -3.11 -1.32
CA GLY A 59 15.99 -3.33 -2.45
C GLY A 59 15.30 -3.48 -3.82
N ALA A 60 13.99 -3.23 -3.91
CA ALA A 60 13.20 -3.33 -5.13
C ALA A 60 12.06 -2.29 -5.18
N LEU A 61 11.26 -2.29 -6.24
CA LEU A 61 10.11 -1.39 -6.41
C LEU A 61 8.79 -2.16 -6.42
N ILE A 62 7.77 -1.60 -5.77
CA ILE A 62 6.38 -2.08 -5.87
C ILE A 62 5.68 -1.27 -6.96
N GLY A 63 5.33 -1.92 -8.08
CA GLY A 63 4.54 -1.30 -9.15
C GLY A 63 3.05 -1.26 -8.81
N HIS A 64 2.47 -0.07 -8.72
CA HIS A 64 1.03 0.11 -8.53
C HIS A 64 0.39 0.78 -9.73
N THR A 65 -0.17 -0.02 -10.63
CA THR A 65 -0.73 0.46 -11.90
C THR A 65 -2.14 1.01 -11.70
N GLN A 66 -2.40 2.17 -12.31
CA GLN A 66 -3.71 2.82 -12.33
C GLN A 66 -4.08 3.19 -13.77
N PRO A 67 -5.33 2.94 -14.22
CA PRO A 67 -5.73 3.20 -15.60
C PRO A 67 -5.81 4.70 -15.93
N ARG A 68 -5.90 5.56 -14.91
CA ARG A 68 -6.02 7.02 -15.07
C ARG A 68 -4.85 7.72 -14.41
N ARG A 69 -4.17 8.61 -15.16
CA ARG A 69 -3.04 9.41 -14.66
C ARG A 69 -3.39 10.21 -13.39
N ILE A 70 -4.58 10.81 -13.34
CA ILE A 70 -5.02 11.57 -12.16
C ILE A 70 -5.19 10.69 -10.92
N ALA A 71 -5.63 9.45 -11.10
CA ALA A 71 -5.76 8.49 -10.00
C ALA A 71 -4.39 8.00 -9.51
N ALA A 72 -3.43 7.75 -10.42
CA ALA A 72 -2.06 7.41 -10.04
C ALA A 72 -1.45 8.49 -9.13
N ARG A 73 -1.57 9.76 -9.53
CA ARG A 73 -1.05 10.90 -8.77
C ARG A 73 -1.72 11.07 -7.42
N SER A 74 -3.07 11.04 -7.38
CA SER A 74 -3.80 11.24 -6.13
C SER A 74 -3.58 10.10 -5.14
N VAL A 75 -3.51 8.86 -5.61
CA VAL A 75 -3.24 7.69 -4.76
C VAL A 75 -1.82 7.74 -4.20
N ALA A 76 -0.82 8.04 -5.03
CA ALA A 76 0.57 8.17 -4.56
C ALA A 76 0.70 9.26 -3.49
N ALA A 77 0.08 10.43 -3.71
CA ALA A 77 0.05 11.51 -2.72
C ALA A 77 -0.63 11.08 -1.41
N ARG A 78 -1.76 10.36 -1.50
CA ARG A 78 -2.48 9.87 -0.33
C ARG A 78 -1.68 8.83 0.46
N ILE A 79 -1.02 7.90 -0.22
CA ILE A 79 -0.20 6.88 0.45
C ILE A 79 1.01 7.53 1.13
N ALA A 80 1.66 8.50 0.48
CA ALA A 80 2.77 9.24 1.09
C ALA A 80 2.31 9.97 2.37
N GLU A 81 1.17 10.68 2.31
CA GLU A 81 0.57 11.35 3.47
C GLU A 81 0.28 10.37 4.61
N GLU A 82 -0.33 9.22 4.33
CA GLU A 82 -0.64 8.19 5.34
C GLU A 82 0.62 7.55 5.95
N LEU A 83 1.76 7.59 5.26
CA LEU A 83 3.06 7.14 5.77
C LEU A 83 3.83 8.27 6.49
N GLY A 84 3.28 9.49 6.52
CA GLY A 84 3.94 10.66 7.11
C GLY A 84 5.12 11.17 6.28
N GLU A 85 5.05 11.02 4.96
CA GLU A 85 6.10 11.37 4.00
C GLU A 85 5.56 12.28 2.87
N THR A 86 6.50 12.85 2.11
CA THR A 86 6.18 13.60 0.90
C THR A 86 6.32 12.70 -0.32
N THR A 87 5.42 12.86 -1.29
CA THR A 87 5.56 12.21 -2.61
C THR A 87 6.92 12.55 -3.22
N GLY A 88 7.59 11.55 -3.81
CA GLY A 88 8.95 11.67 -4.35
C GLY A 88 10.05 11.14 -3.42
N GLN A 89 9.71 10.75 -2.19
CA GLN A 89 10.60 9.99 -1.30
C GLN A 89 10.45 8.49 -1.60
N ARG A 90 9.85 7.70 -0.68
CA ARG A 90 9.62 6.27 -0.91
C ARG A 90 8.44 5.99 -1.85
N ILE A 91 7.52 6.94 -1.98
CA ILE A 91 6.29 6.80 -2.78
C ILE A 91 6.32 7.82 -3.93
N GLY A 92 6.08 7.37 -5.16
CA GLY A 92 6.10 8.21 -6.37
C GLY A 92 5.13 7.72 -7.45
N TYR A 93 5.09 8.43 -8.57
CA TYR A 93 4.26 8.15 -9.75
C TYR A 93 4.94 8.55 -11.06
#